data_AF-A0A3R7JHQ6-F1
#
_entry.id   AF-A0A3R7JHQ6-F1
#
_cell.length_a   1.000
_cell.length_b   1.000
_cell.length_c   1.000
_cell.angle_alpha   90.00
_cell.angle_beta   90.00
_cell.angle_gamma   90.00
#
_symmetry.space_group_name_H-M   'P 1'
#
loop_
_entity.id
_entity.type
_entity.pdbx_description
1 polymer ?
#
loop_
_entity_poly.entity_id
_entity_poly.type
_entity_poly.pdbx_seq_one_letter_code
_entity_poly.pdbx_strand_id
1 'polypeptide(L)' 'MTDTDPDRTLASLVEEVPTYARVFESLGLDYCCDGDRTLATTTTGVDSRT' A
#
# COMPACT_ATOMS: atom_id res chain seq x y z
N MET A 1 -6.05 -8.28 -13.94
CA MET A 1 -6.00 -8.85 -12.57
C MET A 1 -4.80 -8.21 -11.94
N THR A 2 -5.01 -7.13 -11.18
CA THR A 2 -3.91 -6.40 -10.54
C THR A 2 -3.60 -7.19 -9.28
N ASP A 3 -2.68 -8.15 -9.41
CA ASP A 3 -2.11 -8.84 -8.29
C ASP A 3 -1.24 -7.84 -7.55
N THR A 4 -1.82 -7.18 -6.56
CA THR A 4 -1.06 -6.29 -5.69
C THR A 4 -0.21 -7.18 -4.80
N ASP A 5 1.04 -7.39 -5.21
CA ASP A 5 2.02 -8.17 -4.46
C ASP A 5 2.17 -7.59 -3.04
N PRO A 6 1.76 -8.33 -1.99
CA PRO A 6 1.73 -7.83 -0.62
C PRO A 6 3.13 -7.69 -0.02
N ASP A 7 4.15 -8.31 -0.62
CA ASP A 7 5.54 -8.23 -0.15
C ASP A 7 6.25 -6.96 -0.65
N ARG A 8 5.59 -6.20 -1.53
CA ARG A 8 6.11 -4.91 -2.01
C ARG A 8 5.94 -3.80 -0.99
N THR A 9 6.92 -2.90 -0.98
CA THR A 9 6.92 -1.71 -0.13
C THR A 9 5.95 -0.66 -0.65
N LEU A 10 5.35 0.13 0.26
CA LEU A 10 4.45 1.23 -0.10
C LEU A 10 5.13 2.22 -1.05
N ALA A 11 6.40 2.56 -0.79
CA ALA A 11 7.18 3.45 -1.64
C ALA A 11 7.30 2.90 -3.06
N SER A 12 7.71 1.63 -3.22
CA SER A 12 7.89 1.02 -4.54
C SER A 12 6.61 1.00 -5.37
N LEU A 13 5.46 0.84 -4.70
CA LEU A 13 4.16 0.82 -5.37
C LEU A 13 3.79 2.22 -5.85
N VAL A 14 4.01 3.26 -5.05
CA VAL A 14 3.75 4.64 -5.46
C VAL A 14 4.72 5.11 -6.54
N GLU A 15 5.99 4.69 -6.48
CA GLU A 15 6.99 4.98 -7.52
C GLU A 15 6.59 4.42 -8.88
N GLU A 16 6.09 3.18 -8.93
CA GLU A 16 5.63 2.56 -10.17
C GLU A 16 4.27 3.08 -10.63
N VAL A 17 3.35 3.28 -9.69
CA VAL A 17 1.97 3.69 -9.96
C VAL A 17 1.57 4.80 -8.97
N PRO A 18 1.75 6.08 -9.37
CA PRO A 18 1.48 7.23 -8.50
C PRO A 18 0.03 7.31 -7.99
N THR A 19 -0.93 6.65 -8.65
CA THR A 19 -2.32 6.56 -8.20
C THR A 19 -2.46 5.88 -6.83
N TYR A 20 -1.54 4.98 -6.44
CA TYR A 20 -1.57 4.35 -5.12
C TYR A 20 -1.39 5.34 -3.97
N ALA A 21 -0.73 6.49 -4.19
CA ALA A 21 -0.61 7.53 -3.17
C ALA A 21 -1.98 7.96 -2.63
N ARG A 22 -2.96 8.16 -3.51
CA ARG A 22 -4.33 8.56 -3.12
C ARG A 22 -5.04 7.48 -2.31
N VAL A 23 -4.84 6.22 -2.67
CA VAL A 23 -5.42 5.08 -1.95
C VAL A 23 -4.80 4.96 -0.58
N PHE A 24 -3.46 5.03 -0.49
CA PHE A 24 -2.73 4.97 0.77
C PHE A 24 -3.08 6.15 1.69
N GLU A 25 -3.16 7.37 1.17
CA GLU A 25 -3.67 8.54 1.91
C GLU A 25 -5.08 8.30 2.47
N SER A 26 -5.98 7.73 1.68
CA SER A 26 -7.35 7.44 2.12
C SER A 26 -7.44 6.35 3.20
N LEU A 27 -6.45 5.45 3.25
CA LEU A 27 -6.33 4.37 4.23
C LEU A 27 -5.46 4.76 5.44
N GLY A 28 -4.88 5.97 5.45
CA GLY A 28 -3.96 6.41 6.50
C GLY A 28 -2.60 5.70 6.48
N LEU A 29 -2.19 5.17 5.33
CA LEU A 29 -0.89 4.53 5.14
C LEU A 29 0.15 5.58 4.75
N ASP A 30 1.19 5.74 5.58
CA ASP A 30 2.28 6.68 5.31
C ASP A 30 3.32 6.04 4.39
N TYR A 31 3.13 6.21 3.08
CA TYR A 31 4.09 5.79 2.06
C TYR A 31 5.31 6.71 1.94
N CYS A 32 5.24 7.92 2.53
CA CYS A 32 6.24 8.97 2.38
C CYS A 32 7.34 8.85 3.46
N CYS A 33 6.96 8.64 4.72
CA CYS A 33 7.89 8.51 5.84
C CYS A 33 8.16 7.04 6.21
N ASP A 34 7.16 6.17 6.09
CA ASP A 34 7.23 4.73 6.41
C ASP A 34 7.11 3.86 5.13
N GLY A 35 7.61 4.38 4.02
CA GLY A 35 7.50 3.79 2.69
C GLY A 35 8.13 2.40 2.54
N ASP A 36 9.09 2.05 3.40
CA ASP A 36 9.77 0.74 3.42
C ASP A 36 8.89 -0.40 3.98
N ARG A 37 7.76 -0.07 4.60
CA ARG A 37 6.80 -1.07 5.06
C ARG A 37 6.14 -1.76 3.88
N THR A 38 5.94 -3.07 4.00
CA THR A 38 5.22 -3.84 2.99
C THR A 38 3.72 -3.75 3.19
N LEU A 39 2.96 -3.92 2.11
CA LEU A 39 1.50 -4.01 2.17
C LEU A 39 1.00 -5.13 3.11
N ALA A 40 1.73 -6.25 3.19
CA ALA A 40 1.41 -7.34 4.11
C ALA A 40 1.40 -6.86 5.57
N THR A 41 2.36 -6.02 5.95
CA THR A 41 2.49 -5.50 7.32
C THR A 41 1.49 -4.39 7.64
N THR A 42 0.87 -3.78 6.64
CA THR A 42 -0.18 -2.76 6.81
C THR A 42 -1.59 -3.35 6.83
N THR A 43 -1.76 -4.58 6.31
CA THR A 43 -3.07 -5.22 6.12
C THR A 43 -3.67 -5.84 7.40
N THR A 44 -3.01 -5.73 8.55
CA THR A 44 -3.48 -6.29 9.84
C THR A 44 -4.79 -5.66 10.38
N GLY A 45 -5.49 -4.84 9.60
CA GLY A 45 -6.76 -4.20 9.98
C GLY A 45 -7.72 -3.84 8.84
N VAL A 46 -7.57 -4.36 7.62
CA VAL A 46 -8.49 -4.07 6.51
C VAL A 46 -9.23 -5.34 6.07
N ASP A 47 -10.51 -5.41 6.43
CA ASP A 47 -11.47 -6.47 6.13
C ASP A 47 -11.48 -6.81 4.64
N SER A 48 -11.22 -8.08 4.34
CA SER A 48 -11.46 -8.69 3.03
C SER A 48 -12.97 -8.73 2.78
N ARG A 49 -13.53 -7.65 2.21
CA ARG A 49 -14.94 -7.61 1.82
C ARG A 49 -15.10 -7.33 0.33
N THR A 50 -15.06 -8.40 -0.46
CA THR A 50 -16.11 -8.84 -1.42
C THR A 50 -15.70 -10.18 -2.00
#